data_AF-A0A1Q3HFX5-F1
#
_entry.id   AF-A0A1Q3HFX5-F1
#
_cell.length_a   1.000
_cell.length_b   1.000
_cell.length_c   1.000
_cell.angle_alpha   90.00
_cell.angle_beta   90.00
_cell.angle_gamma   90.00
#
_symmetry.space_group_name_H-M   'P 1'
#
loop_
_entity.id
_entity.type
_entity.pdbx_description
1 polymer ?
#
loop_
_entity_poly.entity_id
_entity_poly.type
_entity_poly.pdbx_seq_one_letter_code
_entity_poly.pdbx_strand_id
1 'polypeptide(L)'
;MNERQMRDWMNENLGRLKTLRDEIRVDIHLAGMEARDKWKELEPVVRDAEKLAEEVTDVSQRAMEELVEKFRGFRESLRHHRPSGPV
;
A
#
# COMPACT_ATOMS: atom_id res chain seq x y z
N MET A 1 -2.74 -17.42 -15.56
CA MET A 1 -3.12 -17.80 -14.20
C MET A 1 -4.55 -18.31 -14.25
N ASN A 2 -4.92 -19.39 -13.57
CA ASN A 2 -6.34 -19.81 -13.51
C ASN A 2 -7.10 -18.98 -12.45
N GLU A 3 -8.44 -19.01 -12.45
CA GLU A 3 -9.26 -18.18 -11.54
C GLU A 3 -8.96 -18.41 -10.05
N ARG A 4 -8.60 -19.64 -9.66
CA ARG A 4 -8.23 -19.97 -8.29
C ARG A 4 -6.90 -19.32 -7.91
N GLN A 5 -5.89 -19.50 -8.75
CA GLN A 5 -4.58 -18.88 -8.58
C GLN A 5 -4.69 -17.35 -8.57
N MET A 6 -5.58 -16.76 -9.37
CA MET A 6 -5.80 -15.30 -9.40
C MET A 6 -6.42 -14.80 -8.09
N ARG A 7 -7.41 -15.52 -7.56
CA ARG A 7 -7.99 -15.23 -6.24
C ARG A 7 -6.93 -15.31 -5.14
N ASP A 8 -6.14 -16.38 -5.12
CA ASP A 8 -5.09 -16.57 -4.12
C ASP A 8 -4.03 -15.45 -4.21
N TRP A 9 -3.63 -15.08 -5.43
CA TRP A 9 -2.71 -13.97 -5.68
C TRP A 9 -3.28 -12.61 -5.25
N MET A 10 -4.58 -12.34 -5.50
CA MET A 10 -5.24 -11.11 -5.05
C MET A 10 -5.28 -11.03 -3.52
N ASN A 11 -5.64 -12.13 -2.85
CA ASN A 11 -5.68 -12.19 -1.39
C ASN A 11 -4.31 -11.97 -0.75
N GLU A 12 -3.26 -12.54 -1.34
CA GLU A 12 -1.89 -12.33 -0.86
C GLU A 12 -1.47 -10.86 -0.98
N ASN A 13 -1.72 -10.23 -2.15
CA ASN A 13 -1.36 -8.83 -2.35
C ASN A 13 -2.20 -7.87 -1.51
N LEU A 14 -3.47 -8.18 -1.24
CA LEU A 14 -4.26 -7.47 -0.24
C LEU A 14 -3.64 -7.55 1.16
N GLY A 15 -3.17 -8.73 1.56
CA GLY A 15 -2.46 -8.92 2.83
C GLY A 15 -1.20 -8.07 2.91
N ARG A 16 -0.42 -8.01 1.82
CA ARG A 16 0.77 -7.14 1.72
C ARG A 16 0.39 -5.66 1.79
N LEU A 17 -0.67 -5.24 1.11
CA LEU A 17 -1.14 -3.85 1.12
C LEU A 17 -1.60 -3.41 2.52
N LYS A 18 -2.32 -4.28 3.24
CA LYS A 18 -2.70 -4.05 4.64
C LYS A 18 -1.48 -3.91 5.55
N THR A 19 -0.49 -4.77 5.36
CA THR A 19 0.77 -4.72 6.10
C THR A 19 1.50 -3.40 5.84
N LEU A 20 1.67 -3.03 4.57
CA LEU A 20 2.29 -1.75 4.18
C LEU A 20 1.54 -0.55 4.77
N ARG A 21 0.21 -0.57 4.74
CA ARG A 21 -0.63 0.48 5.35
C ARG A 21 -0.32 0.63 6.84
N ASP A 22 -0.28 -0.48 7.57
CA ASP A 22 -0.05 -0.45 9.01
C ASP A 22 1.38 -0.02 9.35
N GLU A 23 2.37 -0.42 8.56
CA GLU A 23 3.74 0.07 8.69
C GLU A 23 3.87 1.57 8.36
N ILE A 24 3.21 2.05 7.30
CA ILE A 24 3.19 3.46 6.93
C ILE A 24 2.54 4.30 8.03
N ARG A 25 1.45 3.84 8.66
CA ARG A 25 0.82 4.54 9.79
C ARG A 25 1.79 4.73 10.96
N VAL A 26 2.69 3.77 11.18
CA VAL A 26 3.75 3.89 12.19
C VAL A 26 4.82 4.89 11.74
N ASP A 27 5.33 4.74 10.51
CA ASP A 27 6.40 5.59 9.97
C ASP A 27 5.97 7.07 9.88
N ILE A 28 4.70 7.33 9.56
CA ILE A 28 4.16 8.68 9.37
C ILE A 28 3.97 9.46 10.67
N HIS A 29 3.84 8.75 11.80
CA HIS A 29 3.79 9.41 13.10
C HIS A 29 5.07 10.21 13.34
N LEU A 30 6.20 9.71 12.83
CA LEU A 30 7.53 10.31 12.89
C LEU A 30 7.81 11.27 11.71
N ALA A 31 6.90 11.40 10.75
CA ALA A 31 7.07 12.23 9.56
C ALA A 31 6.41 13.62 9.70
N GLY A 32 6.81 14.55 8.82
CA GLY A 32 6.28 15.92 8.76
C GLY A 32 4.86 16.01 8.17
N MET A 33 4.30 17.22 8.14
CA MET A 33 2.91 17.47 7.69
C MET A 33 2.64 17.04 6.25
N GLU A 34 3.57 17.30 5.33
CA GLU A 34 3.43 16.93 3.91
C GLU A 34 3.22 15.42 3.71
N ALA A 35 4.01 14.61 4.41
CA ALA A 35 3.86 13.16 4.39
C ALA A 35 2.45 12.76 4.87
N ARG A 36 1.99 13.34 5.99
CA ARG A 36 0.68 13.07 6.57
C ARG A 36 -0.46 13.42 5.60
N ASP A 37 -0.33 14.52 4.86
CA ASP A 37 -1.36 14.91 3.88
C ASP A 37 -1.40 13.95 2.69
N LYS A 38 -0.25 13.58 2.14
CA LYS A 38 -0.16 12.54 1.09
C LYS A 38 -0.73 11.21 1.54
N TRP A 39 -0.60 10.87 2.82
CA TRP A 39 -1.19 9.65 3.36
C TRP A 39 -2.71 9.68 3.46
N LYS A 40 -3.32 10.82 3.78
CA LYS A 40 -4.79 10.95 3.80
C LYS A 40 -5.41 10.66 2.42
N GLU A 41 -4.66 10.92 1.34
CA GLU A 41 -5.09 10.60 -0.02
C GLU A 41 -4.88 9.12 -0.37
N LEU A 42 -3.82 8.50 0.15
CA LEU A 42 -3.45 7.11 -0.15
C LEU A 42 -4.25 6.08 0.67
N GLU A 43 -4.46 6.34 1.95
CA GLU A 43 -5.09 5.39 2.88
C GLU A 43 -6.46 4.87 2.42
N PRO A 44 -7.38 5.71 1.89
CA PRO A 44 -8.69 5.24 1.42
C PRO A 44 -8.59 4.19 0.32
N VAL A 45 -7.55 4.27 -0.52
CA VAL A 45 -7.35 3.37 -1.67
C VAL A 45 -7.15 1.92 -1.23
N VAL A 46 -6.67 1.68 -0.01
CA VAL A 46 -6.56 0.31 0.55
C VAL A 46 -7.92 -0.33 0.73
N ARG A 47 -8.94 0.44 1.14
CA ARG A 47 -10.32 -0.06 1.29
C ARG A 47 -10.96 -0.35 -0.05
N ASP A 48 -10.67 0.45 -1.07
CA ASP A 48 -11.20 0.21 -2.41
C ASP A 48 -10.54 -1.00 -3.07
N ALA A 49 -9.27 -1.28 -2.76
CA ALA A 49 -8.60 -2.50 -3.18
C ALA A 49 -9.26 -3.77 -2.61
N GLU A 50 -9.77 -3.72 -1.37
CA GLU A 50 -10.51 -4.85 -0.76
C GLU A 50 -11.75 -5.21 -1.59
N LYS A 51 -12.49 -4.21 -2.08
CA LYS A 51 -13.65 -4.42 -2.95
C LYS A 51 -13.24 -4.96 -4.32
N LEU A 52 -12.14 -4.45 -4.88
CA LEU A 52 -11.63 -4.87 -6.18
C LEU A 52 -11.25 -6.35 -6.21
N ALA A 53 -10.83 -6.91 -5.07
CA ALA A 53 -10.49 -8.33 -4.94
C ALA A 53 -11.71 -9.26 -4.95
N GLU A 54 -12.93 -8.75 -4.80
CA GLU A 54 -14.14 -9.56 -4.94
C GLU A 54 -14.47 -9.84 -6.42
N GLU A 55 -14.07 -8.95 -7.33
CA GLU A 55 -14.43 -9.03 -8.76
C GLU A 55 -13.37 -9.72 -9.65
N VAL A 56 -12.21 -10.09 -9.09
CA VAL A 56 -11.05 -10.79 -9.70
C VAL A 56 -11.05 -10.85 -11.24
N THR A 57 -10.51 -9.79 -11.86
CA THR A 57 -10.26 -9.67 -13.30
C THR A 57 -8.80 -9.37 -13.62
N ASP A 58 -8.36 -9.51 -14.87
CA ASP A 58 -6.99 -9.10 -15.28
C ASP A 58 -6.72 -7.60 -15.05
N VAL A 59 -7.76 -6.77 -15.15
CA VAL A 59 -7.69 -5.33 -14.82
C VAL A 59 -7.44 -5.15 -13.32
N SER A 60 -8.10 -5.95 -12.49
CA SER A 60 -7.88 -5.93 -11.04
C SER A 60 -6.47 -6.36 -10.64
N GLN A 61 -5.85 -7.28 -11.40
CA GLN A 61 -4.48 -7.71 -11.16
C GLN A 61 -3.49 -6.55 -11.36
N ARG A 62 -3.53 -5.89 -12.52
CA ARG A 62 -2.63 -4.77 -12.82
C ARG A 62 -2.81 -3.61 -11.83
N ALA A 63 -4.06 -3.26 -11.53
CA ALA A 63 -4.37 -2.23 -10.54
C ALA A 63 -3.81 -2.58 -9.15
N MET A 64 -3.86 -3.84 -8.75
CA MET A 64 -3.30 -4.31 -7.49
C MET A 64 -1.76 -4.22 -7.46
N GLU A 65 -1.07 -4.62 -8.55
CA GLU A 65 0.39 -4.50 -8.67
C GLU A 65 0.85 -3.04 -8.54
N GLU A 66 0.22 -2.14 -9.30
CA GLU A 66 0.52 -0.71 -9.25
C GLU A 66 0.29 -0.13 -7.85
N LEU A 67 -0.76 -0.56 -7.16
CA LEU A 67 -1.08 -0.10 -5.83
C LEU A 67 -0.05 -0.56 -4.80
N VAL A 68 0.37 -1.83 -4.85
CA VAL A 68 1.41 -2.36 -3.97
C VAL A 68 2.72 -1.60 -4.16
N GLU A 69 3.14 -1.36 -5.40
CA GLU A 69 4.37 -0.60 -5.69
C GLU A 69 4.26 0.87 -5.24
N LYS A 70 3.10 1.51 -5.43
CA LYS A 70 2.87 2.88 -4.94
C LYS A 70 3.01 2.98 -3.42
N PHE A 71 2.49 2.02 -2.68
CA PHE A 71 2.61 1.98 -1.22
C PHE A 71 4.05 1.68 -0.77
N ARG A 72 4.74 0.75 -1.44
CA ARG A 72 6.15 0.48 -1.17
C ARG A 72 7.00 1.73 -1.38
N GLY A 73 6.87 2.39 -2.53
CA GLY A 73 7.63 3.61 -2.84
C GLY A 73 7.30 4.76 -1.88
N PHE A 74 6.04 4.90 -1.47
CA PHE A 74 5.68 5.89 -0.45
C PHE A 74 6.38 5.60 0.89
N ARG A 75 6.33 4.36 1.38
CA ARG A 75 7.01 3.98 2.62
C ARG A 75 8.53 4.20 2.55
N GLU A 76 9.16 3.81 1.45
CA GLU A 76 10.60 4.05 1.24
C GLU A 76 10.94 5.54 1.29
N SER A 77 10.08 6.40 0.73
CA SER A 77 10.26 7.86 0.78
C SER A 77 10.18 8.41 2.21
N LEU A 78 9.31 7.84 3.06
CA LEU A 78 9.21 8.20 4.49
C LEU A 78 10.49 7.82 5.24
N ARG A 79 11.06 6.65 4.96
CA ARG A 79 12.28 6.17 5.62
C ARG A 79 13.51 6.97 5.21
N HIS A 80 13.60 7.43 3.96
CA HIS A 80 14.69 8.29 3.49
C HIS A 80 14.59 9.74 4.01
N HIS A 81 13.39 10.23 4.31
CA HIS A 81 13.16 11.55 4.90
C HIS A 81 13.25 11.57 6.43
N ARG A 82 13.56 10.43 7.09
CA ARG A 82 13.79 10.42 8.53
C ARG A 82 15.07 11.21 8.81
N PRO A 83 15.02 12.32 9.57
CA PRO A 83 16.22 13.05 9.91
C PRO A 83 17.14 12.10 10.66
N SER A 84 18.32 11.84 10.10
CA SER A 84 19.43 11.20 10.77
C SER A 84 19.83 12.10 11.94
N GLY A 85 19.21 11.89 13.10
CA GLY A 85 19.61 12.54 14.33
C GLY A 85 21.00 12.03 14.75
N PRO A 86 21.94 12.91 15.14
CA PRO A 86 23.27 12.50 15.56
C PRO A 86 23.18 11.76 16.91
N VAL A 87 23.95 10.67 17.03
CA VAL A 87 24.37 10.07 18.31
C VAL A 87 25.48 10.89 18.93
#